data_AF-A0A623H6K1-F1
#
_entry.id   AF-A0A623H6K1-F1
#
_cell.length_a   1.000
_cell.length_b   1.000
_cell.length_c   1.000
_cell.angle_alpha   90.00
_cell.angle_beta   90.00
_cell.angle_gamma   90.00
#
_symmetry.space_group_name_H-M   'P 1'
#
loop_
_entity.id
_entity.type
_entity.pdbx_description
1 polymer ?
#
loop_
_entity_poly.entity_id
_entity_poly.type
_entity_poly.pdbx_seq_one_letter_code
_entity_poly.pdbx_strand_id
1 'polypeptide(L)'
;ALKNDQGKPFHSGYYSFGVGYDSPSVGATDIWGLFSVSPKTGDIWEEYSCERISFPALQKIQQEIMKKTGATFASEVVQRRGLGCTDE
;
A
#
# COMPACT_ATOMS: atom_id res chain seq x y z
N ALA A 1 -5.17 -9.32 1.51
CA ALA A 1 -3.95 -8.67 2.04
C ALA A 1 -2.96 -9.76 2.43
N LEU A 2 -1.71 -9.61 2.02
CA LEU A 2 -0.60 -10.49 2.36
C LEU A 2 -0.28 -10.37 3.86
N LYS A 3 0.18 -11.47 4.46
CA LYS A 3 0.48 -11.57 5.89
C LYS A 3 1.82 -12.25 6.12
N ASN A 4 2.51 -11.86 7.18
CA ASN A 4 3.72 -12.54 7.63
C ASN A 4 3.40 -13.91 8.26
N ASP A 5 4.45 -14.61 8.70
CA ASP A 5 4.40 -15.91 9.37
C ASP A 5 3.54 -15.93 10.66
N GLN A 6 3.40 -14.78 11.32
CA GLN A 6 2.54 -14.58 12.49
C GLN A 6 1.09 -14.22 12.13
N GLY A 7 0.73 -14.19 10.84
CA GLY A 7 -0.61 -13.81 10.38
C GLY A 7 -0.92 -12.31 10.49
N LYS A 8 0.10 -11.48 10.73
CA LYS A 8 -0.01 -10.00 10.81
C LYS A 8 0.32 -9.36 9.45
N PRO A 9 -0.09 -8.11 9.19
CA PRO A 9 0.37 -7.39 8.01
C PRO A 9 1.91 -7.31 7.97
N PHE A 10 2.50 -7.35 6.77
CA PHE A 10 3.94 -7.22 6.58
C PHE A 10 4.47 -5.88 7.06
N HIS A 11 3.75 -4.80 6.72
CA HIS A 11 4.05 -3.44 7.13
C HIS A 11 3.08 -2.98 8.20
N SER A 12 3.61 -2.54 9.34
CA SER A 12 2.75 -2.04 10.43
C SER A 12 1.96 -0.82 9.97
N GLY A 13 0.63 -0.89 10.10
CA GLY A 13 -0.27 0.19 9.67
C GLY A 13 -0.66 0.16 8.20
N TYR A 14 -0.19 -0.82 7.42
CA TYR A 14 -0.55 -0.97 6.00
C TYR A 14 -1.04 -2.39 5.71
N TYR A 15 -1.93 -2.52 4.72
CA TYR A 15 -2.25 -3.80 4.11
C TYR A 15 -1.49 -3.94 2.80
N SER A 16 -0.77 -5.05 2.62
CA SER A 16 -0.05 -5.33 1.37
C SER A 16 -0.90 -6.15 0.39
N PHE A 17 -0.85 -5.82 -0.90
CA PHE A 17 -1.56 -6.50 -1.98
C PHE A 17 -0.61 -6.71 -3.16
N GLY A 18 -0.45 -7.97 -3.58
CA GLY A 18 0.26 -8.30 -4.82
C GLY A 18 -0.70 -8.25 -6.01
N VAL A 19 -0.24 -7.69 -7.12
CA VAL A 19 -0.91 -7.79 -8.42
C VAL A 19 -0.06 -8.68 -9.31
N GLY A 20 -0.67 -9.72 -9.85
CA GLY A 20 0.00 -10.64 -10.76
C GLY A 20 -0.94 -11.16 -11.84
N TYR A 21 -0.34 -11.77 -12.85
CA TYR A 21 -1.02 -12.33 -14.01
C TYR A 21 -0.51 -13.73 -14.31
N ASP A 22 -1.43 -14.68 -14.45
CA ASP A 22 -1.14 -16.04 -14.88
C ASP A 22 -1.41 -16.18 -16.37
N SER A 23 -0.35 -16.44 -17.16
CA SER A 23 -0.48 -16.81 -18.57
C SER A 23 -0.30 -18.31 -18.76
N PRO A 24 -1.14 -18.99 -19.57
CA PRO A 24 -1.01 -20.42 -19.84
C PRO A 24 0.28 -20.80 -20.58
N SER A 25 1.00 -19.82 -21.14
CA SER A 25 2.26 -20.05 -21.87
C SER A 25 3.53 -20.00 -21.00
N VAL A 26 3.40 -19.65 -19.71
CA VAL A 26 4.54 -19.51 -18.78
C VAL A 26 4.40 -20.46 -17.59
N GLY A 27 5.54 -20.80 -16.97
CA GLY A 27 5.60 -21.75 -15.86
C GLY A 27 5.38 -21.15 -14.47
N ALA A 28 5.16 -19.83 -14.37
CA ALA A 28 5.00 -19.11 -13.11
C ALA A 28 4.16 -17.84 -13.30
N THR A 29 3.55 -17.35 -12.21
CA THR A 29 2.84 -16.06 -12.18
C THR A 29 3.78 -14.90 -12.45
N ASP A 30 3.41 -14.01 -13.37
CA ASP A 30 4.09 -12.73 -13.56
C ASP A 30 3.61 -11.74 -12.51
N ILE A 31 4.51 -11.26 -11.64
CA ILE A 31 4.17 -10.25 -10.62
C ILE A 31 4.35 -8.86 -11.23
N TRP A 32 3.28 -8.08 -11.25
CA TRP A 32 3.25 -6.73 -11.83
C TRP A 32 3.44 -5.62 -10.81
N GLY A 33 3.17 -5.89 -9.53
CA GLY A 33 3.42 -4.92 -8.49
C GLY A 33 3.05 -5.41 -7.10
N LEU A 34 3.61 -4.71 -6.10
CA LEU A 34 3.30 -4.92 -4.70
C LEU A 34 2.89 -3.59 -4.09
N PHE A 35 1.67 -3.52 -3.55
CA PHE A 35 1.07 -2.28 -3.08
C PHE A 35 0.81 -2.31 -1.59
N SER A 36 1.26 -1.28 -0.88
CA SER A 36 0.92 -1.02 0.52
C SER A 36 -0.17 0.04 0.62
N VAL A 37 -1.28 -0.30 1.28
CA VAL A 37 -2.45 0.57 1.42
C VAL A 37 -2.72 0.88 2.89
N SER A 38 -2.72 2.17 3.26
CA SER A 38 -3.10 2.59 4.61
C SER A 38 -4.62 2.47 4.79
N PRO A 39 -5.11 1.77 5.83
CA PRO A 39 -6.52 1.72 6.14
C PRO A 39 -7.05 3.02 6.78
N LYS A 40 -6.16 3.91 7.26
CA LYS A 40 -6.59 5.14 7.95
C LYS A 40 -6.60 6.37 7.05
N THR A 41 -5.77 6.39 6.01
CA THR A 41 -5.68 7.53 5.08
C THR A 41 -5.98 7.15 3.64
N GLY A 42 -5.97 5.86 3.32
CA GLY A 42 -6.03 5.39 1.93
C GLY A 42 -4.75 5.68 1.16
N ASP A 43 -3.64 6.04 1.82
CA ASP A 43 -2.35 6.24 1.15
C ASP A 43 -1.89 4.94 0.49
N ILE A 44 -1.41 5.04 -0.75
CA ILE A 44 -0.98 3.88 -1.54
C ILE A 44 0.45 4.09 -2.03
N TRP A 45 1.29 3.11 -1.76
CA TRP A 45 2.65 3.02 -2.28
C TRP A 45 2.81 1.73 -3.07
N GLU A 46 3.43 1.82 -4.23
CA GLU A 46 3.96 0.65 -4.95
C GLU A 46 5.39 0.43 -4.45
N GLU A 47 5.65 -0.75 -3.88
CA GLU A 47 6.84 -1.05 -3.08
C GLU A 47 8.07 -1.37 -3.93
N TYR A 48 7.92 -1.76 -5.19
CA TYR A 48 9.06 -2.11 -6.04
C TYR A 48 9.71 -0.89 -6.70
N SER A 49 8.88 0.04 -7.17
CA SER A 49 9.28 1.33 -7.72
C SER A 49 9.43 2.41 -6.65
N CYS A 50 8.94 2.16 -5.44
CA CYS A 50 8.84 3.14 -4.37
C CYS A 50 8.11 4.42 -4.79
N GLU A 51 7.06 4.26 -5.60
CA GLU A 51 6.22 5.36 -6.05
C GLU A 51 4.94 5.45 -5.23
N ARG A 52 4.64 6.68 -4.78
CA ARG A 52 3.35 7.00 -4.18
C ARG A 52 2.30 7.16 -5.28
N ILE A 53 1.29 6.30 -5.27
CA ILE A 53 0.22 6.35 -6.27
C ILE A 53 -0.68 7.55 -5.99
N SER A 54 -0.89 8.39 -7.01
CA SER A 54 -1.67 9.61 -6.89
C SER A 54 -2.42 9.93 -8.18
N PHE A 55 -3.75 10.03 -8.09
CA PHE A 55 -4.61 10.51 -9.17
C PHE A 55 -5.91 11.09 -8.58
N PRO A 56 -6.64 11.97 -9.31
CA PRO A 56 -7.74 12.75 -8.72
C PRO A 56 -8.85 11.93 -8.06
N ALA A 57 -9.22 10.78 -8.62
CA ALA A 57 -10.24 9.92 -8.03
C ALA A 57 -9.76 9.26 -6.72
N LEU A 58 -8.49 8.85 -6.65
CA LEU A 58 -7.91 8.31 -5.42
C LEU A 58 -7.86 9.38 -4.31
N GLN A 59 -7.46 10.60 -4.65
CA GLN A 59 -7.38 11.70 -3.67
C GLN A 59 -8.75 11.99 -3.04
N LYS A 60 -9.85 11.92 -3.80
CA LYS A 60 -11.21 12.07 -3.27
C LYS A 60 -11.55 10.95 -2.28
N ILE A 61 -11.18 9.70 -2.59
CA ILE A 61 -11.39 8.57 -1.69
C ILE A 61 -10.59 8.76 -0.40
N GLN A 62 -9.31 9.15 -0.50
CA GLN A 62 -8.43 9.40 0.63
C GLN A 62 -8.97 10.51 1.54
N GLN A 63 -9.50 11.60 0.96
CA GLN A 63 -10.16 12.67 1.72
C GLN A 63 -11.35 12.15 2.54
N GLU A 64 -12.21 11.33 1.95
CA GLU A 64 -13.35 10.75 2.66
C GLU A 64 -12.92 9.75 3.75
N ILE A 65 -11.85 8.98 3.52
CA ILE A 65 -11.28 8.08 4.53
C ILE A 65 -10.72 8.92 5.70
N MET A 66 -9.85 9.89 5.42
CA MET A 66 -9.25 10.77 6.44
C MET A 66 -10.30 11.54 7.25
N LYS A 67 -11.39 11.98 6.60
CA LYS A 67 -12.53 12.61 7.27
C LYS A 67 -13.21 11.67 8.28
N LYS A 68 -13.33 10.38 7.95
CA LYS A 68 -13.95 9.37 8.84
C LYS A 68 -13.03 8.94 9.97
N THR A 69 -11.73 8.85 9.71
CA THR A 69 -10.75 8.30 10.67
C THR A 69 -10.12 9.39 11.54
N GLY A 70 -10.19 10.65 11.12
CA GLY A 70 -9.47 11.78 11.73
C GLY A 70 -7.96 11.72 11.51
N ALA A 71 -7.46 10.74 10.74
CA ALA A 71 -6.05 10.61 10.44
C ALA A 71 -5.64 11.56 9.31
N THR A 72 -4.34 11.87 9.25
CA THR A 72 -3.72 12.62 8.16
C THR A 72 -2.51 11.86 7.64
N PHE A 73 -2.03 12.17 6.44
CA PHE A 73 -0.77 11.58 5.96
C PHE A 73 0.41 11.85 6.92
N ALA A 74 0.41 12.99 7.62
CA ALA A 74 1.43 13.31 8.62
C ALA A 74 1.35 12.40 9.86
N SER A 75 0.16 11.90 10.21
CA SER A 75 -0.02 10.99 11.35
C SER A 75 0.55 9.59 11.14
N GLU A 76 0.98 9.27 9.91
CA GLU A 76 1.46 7.94 9.52
C GLU A 76 2.92 7.92 9.06
N VAL A 77 3.70 8.98 9.33
CA VAL A 77 5.10 9.10 8.89
C VAL A 77 5.93 7.90 9.35
N VAL A 78 5.80 7.48 10.61
CA VAL A 78 6.57 6.35 11.15
C VAL A 78 6.24 5.04 10.43
N GLN A 79 4.95 4.79 10.18
CA GLN A 79 4.49 3.61 9.45
C GLN A 79 4.95 3.66 7.99
N ARG A 80 4.87 4.83 7.35
CA ARG A 80 5.28 5.03 5.96
C ARG A 80 6.79 4.86 5.76
N ARG A 81 7.62 5.35 6.68
CA ARG A 81 9.06 5.06 6.68
C ARG A 81 9.34 3.56 6.82
N GLY A 82 8.47 2.83 7.52
CA GLY A 82 8.52 1.38 7.63
C GLY A 82 8.40 0.63 6.29
N LEU A 83 7.90 1.29 5.23
CA LEU A 83 7.87 0.73 3.87
C LEU A 83 9.26 0.70 3.20
N GLY A 84 10.23 1.47 3.72
CA GLY A 84 11.58 1.57 3.15
C GLY A 84 11.68 2.41 1.87
N CYS A 85 10.63 3.15 1.51
CA CYS A 85 10.56 3.93 0.27
C CYS A 85 10.76 5.45 0.45
N THR A 86 10.87 5.94 1.68
CA THR A 86 11.08 7.37 1.96
C THR A 86 11.75 7.57 3.32
N ASP A 87 12.58 8.61 3.42
CA ASP A 87 13.21 9.03 4.67
C ASP A 87 12.32 9.95 5.52
N GLU A 88 11.31 10.57 4.89
CA GLU A 88 10.39 11.63 5.37
C GLU A 88 10.44 11.99 6.86
#